data_AF-T1CA92-F1
#
_entry.id   AF-T1CA92-F1
#
_cell.length_a   1.000
_cell.length_b   1.000
_cell.length_c   1.000
_cell.angle_alpha   90.00
_cell.angle_beta   90.00
_cell.angle_gamma   90.00
#
_symmetry.space_group_name_H-M   'P 1'
#
loop_
_entity.id
_entity.type
_entity.pdbx_description
1 polymer ?
#
loop_
_entity_poly.entity_id
_entity_poly.type
_entity_poly.pdbx_seq_one_letter_code
_entity_poly.pdbx_strand_id
1 'polypeptide(L)' 'MSESHSPTQPAAAPRGVPVLPLRDVVVYPHMVIPLFVGREKSIEALDVAMRADRRIMLV' A
#
# COMPACT_ATOMS: atom_id res chain seq x y z
N MET A 1 35.91 23.08 0.62
CA MET A 1 35.79 21.78 -0.06
C MET A 1 34.34 21.40 -0.03
N SER A 2 33.76 21.12 -1.20
CA SER A 2 32.35 20.84 -1.41
C SER A 2 32.00 19.43 -0.95
N GLU A 3 30.93 19.28 -0.17
CA GLU A 3 30.23 17.99 -0.06
C GLU A 3 28.78 18.21 -0.47
N SER A 4 28.51 17.79 -1.70
CA SER A 4 27.21 17.67 -2.31
C SER A 4 26.58 16.36 -1.82
N HIS A 5 25.43 16.40 -1.14
CA HIS A 5 24.58 15.22 -1.05
C HIS A 5 23.11 15.57 -1.32
N SER A 6 22.77 15.37 -2.59
CA SER A 6 21.52 14.93 -3.21
C SER A 6 20.22 15.06 -2.38
N PRO A 7 19.17 15.70 -2.93
CA PRO A 7 17.85 15.64 -2.33
C PRO A 7 17.40 14.18 -2.33
N THR A 8 16.95 13.70 -1.16
CA THR A 8 16.25 12.42 -0.98
C THR A 8 15.21 12.27 -2.08
N GLN A 9 15.54 11.45 -3.07
CA GLN A 9 14.67 11.09 -4.16
C GLN A 9 13.50 10.34 -3.52
N PRO A 10 12.24 10.82 -3.59
CA PRO A 10 11.12 10.08 -3.03
C PRO A 10 11.08 8.76 -3.78
N ALA A 11 11.35 7.67 -3.06
CA ALA A 11 11.33 6.32 -3.61
C ALA A 11 10.07 6.18 -4.45
N ALA A 12 10.25 5.96 -5.76
CA ALA A 12 9.19 6.02 -6.74
C ALA A 12 8.02 5.16 -6.24
N ALA A 13 6.95 5.80 -5.79
CA ALA A 13 5.76 5.10 -5.33
C ALA A 13 5.30 4.23 -6.51
N PRO A 14 5.14 2.90 -6.32
CA PRO A 14 4.74 2.01 -7.39
C PRO A 14 3.44 2.54 -8.02
N ARG A 15 3.54 2.97 -9.27
CA ARG A 15 2.43 3.54 -10.03
C ARG A 15 1.50 2.39 -10.41
N GLY A 16 0.41 2.24 -9.65
CA GLY A 16 -0.60 1.20 -9.88
C GLY A 16 -0.87 0.26 -8.70
N VAL A 17 -0.52 0.62 -7.46
CA VAL A 17 -0.88 -0.24 -6.31
C VAL A 17 -2.36 -0.06 -5.93
N PRO A 18 -3.13 -1.15 -5.84
CA PRO A 18 -4.50 -1.10 -5.34
C PRO A 18 -4.52 -0.63 -3.88
N VAL A 19 -5.40 0.33 -3.63
CA VAL A 19 -5.60 0.97 -2.31
C VAL A 19 -6.83 0.41 -1.62
N LEU A 20 -6.68 0.03 -0.35
CA LEU A 20 -7.78 -0.40 0.51
C LEU A 20 -7.90 0.59 1.68
N PRO A 21 -8.95 1.44 1.71
CA PRO A 21 -9.10 2.42 2.77
C PRO A 21 -9.49 1.75 4.10
N LEU A 22 -8.74 2.02 5.15
CA LEU A 22 -9.00 1.60 6.53
C LEU A 22 -9.33 2.83 7.37
N ARG A 23 -10.57 2.93 7.86
CA ARG A 23 -11.02 4.13 8.57
C ARG A 23 -10.54 4.21 10.02
N ASP A 24 -10.42 3.06 10.69
CA ASP A 24 -10.32 3.00 12.15
C ASP A 24 -9.07 2.24 12.65
N VAL A 25 -8.19 1.80 11.73
CA VAL A 25 -7.04 0.93 12.06
C VAL A 25 -5.80 1.26 11.22
N VAL A 26 -4.63 1.22 11.86
CA VAL A 26 -3.31 1.34 11.21
C VAL A 26 -2.60 -0.01 11.35
N VAL A 27 -2.07 -0.55 10.25
CA VAL A 27 -1.40 -1.85 10.22
C VAL A 27 0.10 -1.66 10.00
N TYR A 28 0.91 -2.31 10.83
CA TYR A 28 2.38 -2.34 10.70
C TYR A 28 2.86 -3.68 10.12
N PRO A 29 4.09 -3.73 9.55
CA PRO A 29 4.71 -4.98 9.13
C PRO A 29 4.70 -6.04 10.25
N HIS A 30 4.63 -7.32 9.87
CA HIS A 30 4.54 -8.48 10.77
C HIS A 30 3.23 -8.65 11.55
N MET A 31 2.26 -7.75 11.38
CA MET A 31 0.92 -7.93 11.95
C MET A 31 0.04 -8.82 11.07
N VAL A 32 -0.76 -9.68 11.71
CA VAL A 32 -1.82 -10.46 11.06
C VAL A 32 -3.16 -10.02 11.65
N ILE A 33 -3.95 -9.30 10.85
CA ILE A 33 -5.30 -8.86 11.20
C ILE A 33 -6.28 -9.33 10.11
N PRO A 34 -7.41 -9.97 10.47
CA PRO A 34 -8.49 -10.21 9.53
C PRO A 34 -9.22 -8.88 9.25
N LEU A 35 -9.33 -8.52 7.97
CA LEU A 35 -10.07 -7.35 7.50
C LEU A 35 -11.37 -7.78 6.83
N PHE A 36 -12.47 -7.11 7.16
CA PHE A 36 -13.75 -7.30 6.47
C PHE A 36 -13.88 -6.27 5.34
N VAL A 37 -13.86 -6.75 4.10
CA VAL A 37 -14.03 -5.91 2.90
C VAL A 37 -15.46 -6.09 2.38
N GLY A 38 -16.25 -5.00 2.38
CA GLY A 38 -17.67 -5.07 2.00
C GLY A 38 -18.08 -4.27 0.77
N ARG A 39 -17.19 -3.44 0.21
CA ARG A 39 -17.48 -2.63 -0.99
C ARG A 39 -16.95 -3.34 -2.23
N GLU A 40 -17.77 -3.45 -3.28
CA GLU A 40 -17.41 -4.12 -4.54
C GLU A 40 -16.07 -3.63 -5.10
N LYS A 41 -15.86 -2.30 -5.17
CA LYS A 41 -14.59 -1.70 -5.63
C LYS A 41 -13.37 -2.10 -4.79
N SER A 42 -13.56 -2.31 -3.49
CA SER A 42 -12.49 -2.73 -2.59
C SER A 42 -12.20 -4.22 -2.72
N ILE A 43 -13.21 -5.03 -3.03
CA ILE A 43 -13.06 -6.46 -3.33
C ILE A 43 -12.30 -6.64 -4.64
N GLU A 44 -12.64 -5.88 -5.68
CA GLU A 44 -11.95 -5.92 -6.97
C GLU A 44 -10.47 -5.49 -6.84
N ALA A 45 -10.21 -4.40 -6.11
CA ALA A 45 -8.85 -3.95 -5.83
C ALA A 45 -8.03 -5.01 -5.08
N LEU A 46 -8.65 -5.72 -4.12
CA LEU A 46 -8.04 -6.82 -3.39
C LEU A 46 -7.71 -7.99 -4.33
N ASP A 47 -8.63 -8.40 -5.20
CA ASP A 47 -8.41 -9.50 -6.15
C ASP A 47 -7.27 -9.19 -7.13
N VAL A 48 -7.22 -7.97 -7.68
CA VAL A 48 -6.11 -7.51 -8.53
C VAL A 48 -4.76 -7.58 -7.79
N ALA A 49 -4.73 -7.15 -6.53
CA ALA A 49 -3.51 -7.19 -5.72
C ALA A 49 -3.03 -8.62 -5.44
N MET A 50 -3.97 -9.52 -5.14
CA MET A 50 -3.69 -10.92 -4.80
C MET A 50 -3.14 -11.70 -6.00
N ARG A 51 -3.56 -11.34 -7.21
CA ARG A 51 -3.04 -11.91 -8.48
C ARG A 51 -1.71 -11.32 -8.91
N ALA A 52 -1.37 -10.12 -8.43
CA ALA A 52 -0.08 -9.46 -8.65
C ALA A 52 0.93 -9.88 -7.55
N ASP A 53 1.76 -8.95 -7.10
CA ASP A 53 2.82 -9.20 -6.11
C ASP A 53 2.32 -9.30 -4.65
N ARG A 54 1.00 -9.44 -4.43
CA ARG A 54 0.36 -9.40 -3.09
C ARG A 54 0.68 -8.13 -2.30
N ARG A 55 0.92 -7.03 -3.01
CA ARG A 55 1.19 -5.70 -2.43
C ARG A 55 -0.09 -4.86 -2.50
N ILE A 56 -0.60 -4.47 -1.34
CA ILE A 56 -1.73 -3.53 -1.17
C ILE A 56 -1.25 -2.33 -0.37
N MET A 57 -1.71 -1.15 -0.75
CA MET A 57 -1.50 0.05 0.04
C MET A 57 -2.74 0.29 0.90
N LEU A 58 -2.54 0.26 2.22
CA LEU A 58 -3.59 0.58 3.20
C LEU A 58 -3.52 2.07 3.47
N VAL A 59 -4.63 2.78 3.27
CA VAL A 59 -4.73 4.25 3.48
C VAL A 59 -5.84 4.60 4.44
#